data_AF-A0A355BC67-F1
#
_entry.id   AF-A0A355BC67-F1
#
_cell.length_a   1.000
_cell.length_b   1.000
_cell.length_c   1.000
_cell.angle_alpha   90.00
_cell.angle_beta   90.00
_cell.angle_gamma   90.00
#
_symmetry.space_group_name_H-M   'P 1'
#
loop_
_entity.id
_entity.type
_entity.pdbx_description
1 polymer ?
#
loop_
_entity_poly.entity_id
_entity_poly.type
_entity_poly.pdbx_seq_one_letter_code
_entity_poly.pdbx_strand_id
1 'polypeptide(L)' 'EMDKLYLRIKDLGYVLHLSEKAKDFIAEKGFDKQFGARPLKRAIQKYVEDPLAEEIITSKIHEG' A
#
# COMPACT_ATOMS: atom_id res chain seq x y z
N GLU A 1 2.66 -11.01 -0.26
CA GLU A 1 2.50 -9.69 -0.91
C GLU A 1 2.86 -8.51 -0.03
N MET A 2 2.31 -8.39 1.19
CA MET A 2 2.62 -7.25 2.08
C MET A 2 4.10 -7.10 2.42
N ASP A 3 4.81 -8.20 2.68
CA ASP A 3 6.26 -8.12 2.98
C ASP A 3 7.08 -7.51 1.85
N LYS A 4 6.67 -7.75 0.59
CA LYS A 4 7.34 -7.16 -0.59
C LYS A 4 7.13 -5.65 -0.66
N LEU A 5 5.98 -5.16 -0.22
CA LEU A 5 5.71 -3.73 -0.11
C LEU A 5 6.64 -3.13 0.93
N TYR A 6 6.63 -3.66 2.16
CA TYR A 6 7.51 -3.17 3.24
C TYR A 6 8.98 -3.12 2.84
N LEU A 7 9.47 -4.14 2.14
CA LEU A 7 10.84 -4.18 1.64
C LEU A 7 11.13 -3.02 0.66
N ARG A 8 10.25 -2.81 -0.32
CA ARG A 8 10.41 -1.77 -1.35
C ARG A 8 10.38 -0.37 -0.75
N ILE A 9 9.53 -0.16 0.26
CA ILE A 9 9.42 1.11 0.99
C ILE A 9 10.70 1.39 1.77
N LYS A 10 11.20 0.34 2.44
CA LYS A 10 12.45 0.39 3.22
C LYS A 10 13.66 0.67 2.32
N ASP A 11 13.70 0.08 1.13
CA ASP A 11 14.74 0.36 0.13
C ASP A 11 14.72 1.81 -0.36
N LEU A 12 13.54 2.45 -0.37
CA LEU A 12 13.40 3.88 -0.66
C LEU A 12 13.77 4.78 0.53
N GLY A 13 14.14 4.21 1.69
CA GLY A 13 14.50 4.94 2.90
C GLY A 13 13.31 5.34 3.78
N TYR A 14 12.10 4.84 3.47
CA TYR A 14 10.88 5.14 4.23
C TYR A 14 10.48 3.95 5.10
N VAL A 15 9.75 4.20 6.19
CA VAL A 15 9.18 3.16 7.05
C VAL A 15 7.66 3.27 6.99
N LEU A 16 7.01 2.25 6.44
CA LEU A 16 5.55 2.17 6.42
C LEU A 16 5.05 1.66 7.77
N HIS A 17 4.13 2.39 8.41
CA HIS A 17 3.41 1.91 9.59
C HIS A 17 1.92 1.81 9.25
N LEU A 18 1.43 0.58 9.13
CA LEU A 18 0.00 0.31 8.93
C LEU A 18 -0.63 -0.02 10.30
N SER A 19 -1.68 0.71 10.64
CA SER A 19 -2.53 0.38 11.80
C SER A 19 -3.30 -0.92 11.53
N GLU A 20 -3.74 -1.60 12.60
CA GLU A 20 -4.56 -2.81 12.44
C GLU A 20 -5.84 -2.53 11.65
N LYS A 21 -6.52 -1.41 11.92
CA LYS A 21 -7.69 -0.98 11.14
C LYS A 21 -7.39 -0.85 9.65
N ALA A 22 -6.21 -0.36 9.27
CA ALA A 22 -5.81 -0.26 7.87
C ALA A 22 -5.57 -1.63 7.25
N LYS A 23 -4.96 -2.57 7.99
CA LYS A 23 -4.79 -3.96 7.56
C LYS A 23 -6.14 -4.64 7.34
N ASP A 24 -7.07 -4.47 8.28
CA ASP A 24 -8.42 -5.02 8.20
C ASP A 24 -9.20 -4.41 7.03
N PHE A 25 -9.10 -3.10 6.83
CA PHE A 25 -9.72 -2.44 5.68
C PHE A 25 -9.22 -2.98 4.35
N ILE A 26 -7.90 -3.16 4.20
CA ILE A 26 -7.31 -3.73 2.99
C ILE A 26 -7.73 -5.19 2.83
N ALA A 27 -7.81 -5.95 3.92
CA ALA A 27 -8.30 -7.32 3.91
C ALA A 27 -9.76 -7.40 3.45
N GLU A 28 -10.63 -6.56 4.00
CA GLU A 28 -12.05 -6.49 3.64
C GLU A 28 -12.25 -6.06 2.18
N LYS A 29 -11.55 -5.01 1.73
CA LYS A 29 -11.62 -4.54 0.33
C LYS A 29 -10.97 -5.49 -0.66
N GLY A 30 -10.00 -6.27 -0.21
CA GLY A 30 -9.27 -7.25 -1.00
C GLY A 30 -9.87 -8.65 -0.98
N PHE A 31 -10.88 -8.89 -0.15
CA PHE A 31 -11.58 -10.16 -0.03
C PHE A 31 -12.92 -10.07 -0.76
N ASP A 32 -12.87 -10.25 -2.07
CA ASP A 32 -14.10 -10.44 -2.84
C ASP A 32 -14.52 -11.90 -2.74
N LYS A 33 -15.65 -12.17 -2.08
CA LYS A 33 -16.23 -13.51 -1.91
C LYS A 33 -16.40 -14.24 -3.25
N GLN A 34 -16.50 -13.53 -4.36
CA GLN A 34 -16.68 -14.07 -5.70
C GLN A 34 -15.34 -14.39 -6.41
N PHE A 35 -14.21 -13.81 -5.98
CA PHE A 35 -12.90 -13.93 -6.65
C PHE A 35 -11.73 -14.43 -5.75
N GLY A 36 -11.98 -14.74 -4.48
CA GLY A 36 -10.97 -15.26 -3.55
C GLY A 36 -9.94 -14.20 -3.10
N ALA A 37 -8.70 -14.59 -2.81
CA ALA A 37 -7.65 -13.67 -2.29
C ALA A 37 -6.90 -12.86 -3.38
N ARG A 38 -7.20 -13.05 -4.67
CA ARG A 38 -6.61 -12.27 -5.78
C ARG A 38 -6.88 -10.76 -5.75
N PRO A 39 -8.03 -10.25 -5.25
CA PRO A 39 -8.28 -8.81 -5.12
C PRO A 39 -7.41 -8.14 -4.06
N LEU A 40 -6.83 -8.89 -3.12
CA LEU A 40 -5.99 -8.35 -2.04
C LEU A 40 -4.80 -7.57 -2.59
N LYS A 41 -4.10 -8.12 -3.59
CA LYS A 41 -2.98 -7.43 -4.23
C LYS A 41 -3.41 -6.09 -4.86
N ARG A 42 -4.59 -6.07 -5.47
CA ARG A 42 -5.15 -4.87 -6.12
C ARG A 42 -5.59 -3.83 -5.09
N ALA A 43 -6.15 -4.26 -3.96
CA ALA A 43 -6.48 -3.39 -2.85
C ALA A 43 -5.22 -2.78 -2.22
N ILE A 44 -4.18 -3.58 -2.00
CA ILE A 44 -2.87 -3.12 -1.51
C ILE A 44 -2.28 -2.06 -2.46
N GLN A 45 -2.31 -2.32 -3.76
CA GLN A 45 -1.82 -1.36 -4.74
C GLN A 45 -2.58 -0.05 -4.68
N LYS A 46 -3.91 -0.12 -4.85
CA LYS A 46 -4.77 1.04 -4.96
C LYS A 46 -4.83 1.90 -3.69
N TYR A 47 -4.82 1.26 -2.52
CA TYR A 47 -5.02 1.96 -1.25
C TYR A 47 -3.73 2.22 -0.47
N VAL A 48 -2.60 1.65 -0.89
CA VAL A 48 -1.30 1.82 -0.21
C VAL A 48 -0.18 2.20 -1.17
N GLU A 49 0.11 1.41 -2.22
CA GLU A 49 1.22 1.73 -3.14
C GLU A 49 0.96 3.03 -3.91
N ASP A 50 -0.21 3.19 -4.52
CA ASP A 50 -0.56 4.35 -5.35
C ASP A 50 -0.49 5.68 -4.55
N PRO A 51 -1.20 5.84 -3.42
CA PRO A 51 -1.16 7.09 -2.66
C PRO A 51 0.23 7.34 -2.06
N LEU A 52 0.98 6.30 -1.70
CA LEU A 52 2.33 6.51 -1.20
C LEU A 52 3.30 6.93 -2.31
N ALA A 53 3.18 6.34 -3.50
CA ALA A 53 3.98 6.76 -4.65
C ALA A 53 3.69 8.23 -4.98
N GLU A 54 2.42 8.63 -4.94
CA GLU A 54 2.00 10.02 -5.08
C GLU A 54 2.61 10.90 -3.99
N GLU A 55 2.48 10.55 -2.72
CA GLU A 55 3.08 11.32 -1.61
C GLU A 55 4.60 11.41 -1.67
N ILE A 56 5.30 10.35 -2.10
CA ILE A 56 6.76 10.37 -2.31
C ILE A 56 7.12 11.30 -3.47
N ILE A 57 6.34 11.28 -4.56
CA ILE A 57 6.53 12.19 -5.71
C ILE A 57 6.25 13.61 -5.26
N THR A 58 5.11 13.90 -4.64
CA THR A 58 4.72 15.24 -4.17
C THR A 58 5.68 15.77 -3.10
N SER A 59 6.12 14.94 -2.15
CA SER A 59 7.12 15.32 -1.14
C SER A 59 8.51 15.52 -1.73
N LYS A 60 8.84 14.87 -2.85
CA LYS A 60 10.10 15.11 -3.58
C LYS A 60 10.01 16.31 -4.54
N ILE A 61 8.83 16.58 -5.09
CA ILE A 61 8.55 17.77 -5.91
C ILE A 61 8.11 18.91 -4.99
N HIS A 62 8.98 19.25 -4.04
CA HIS A 62 9.21 20.65 -3.71
C HIS A 62 10.46 21.07 -4.47
N GLU A 63 10.36 21.08 -5.82
CA GLU A 63 11.25 21.90 -6.62
C GLU A 63 10.81 23.36 -6.45
N GLY A 64 11.77 24.22 -6.16
CA GLY A 64 11.58 25.61 -5.71
C GLY A 64 10.92 26.56 -6.69
#